data_AF-A0AA42CW26-F1
#
_entry.id   AF-A0AA42CW26-F1
#
_cell.length_a   1.000
_cell.length_b   1.000
_cell.length_c   1.000
_cell.angle_alpha   90.00
_cell.angle_beta   90.00
_cell.angle_gamma   90.00
#
_symmetry.space_group_name_H-M   'P 1'
#
loop_
_entity.id
_entity.type
_entity.pdbx_description
1 polymer ?
#
loop_
_entity_poly.entity_id
_entity_poly.type
_entity_poly.pdbx_seq_one_letter_code
_entity_poly.pdbx_strand_id
1 'polypeptide(L)'
;MAQIPLEQLGAFFGTTCLMKGDRRTGMAGADGVEVINDANGELVNLYRVVKHRLEGFLRRFKWALVSRQDFLDLKQTPPETLTDIQRAARFFYLQKNAFGGRSDNPSFGTSAVCRPRLNLLRIEEDLSEAHLRLSRTLIEQLPWEDCFRRYDRDETLIYLDPPYWGGGAAGYGIEFGFDQYALMGRLAHEAKG
;
A
#
# COMPACT_ATOMS: atom_id res chain seq x y z
N MET A 1 -18.41 -9.19 -15.99
CA MET A 1 -17.00 -8.78 -15.96
C MET A 1 -16.62 -8.67 -14.49
N ALA A 2 -15.87 -9.63 -13.97
CA ALA A 2 -15.75 -9.88 -12.53
C ALA A 2 -15.11 -8.69 -11.80
N GLN A 3 -15.90 -7.96 -11.03
CA GLN A 3 -15.44 -7.09 -9.94
C GLN A 3 -14.92 -8.02 -8.83
N ILE A 4 -13.63 -8.30 -8.85
CA ILE A 4 -12.95 -8.98 -7.75
C ILE A 4 -12.55 -7.89 -6.75
N PRO A 5 -13.03 -7.95 -5.50
CA PRO A 5 -13.00 -6.83 -4.57
C PRO A 5 -11.58 -6.53 -4.10
N LEU A 6 -11.24 -5.23 -4.08
CA LEU A 6 -9.98 -4.62 -3.62
C LEU A 6 -9.58 -4.99 -2.18
N GLU A 7 -10.39 -5.73 -1.44
CA GLU A 7 -10.25 -5.92 0.01
C GLU A 7 -9.05 -6.79 0.43
N GLN A 8 -8.49 -7.62 -0.46
CA GLN A 8 -7.39 -8.52 -0.07
C GLN A 8 -6.00 -7.87 -0.08
N LEU A 9 -5.83 -6.77 -0.81
CA LEU A 9 -4.66 -5.86 -0.73
C LEU A 9 -5.00 -4.49 -0.13
N GLY A 10 -6.27 -4.09 -0.16
CA GLY A 10 -6.77 -2.81 0.35
C GLY A 10 -6.77 -2.67 1.87
N ALA A 11 -6.29 -3.66 2.62
CA ALA A 11 -5.98 -3.52 4.05
C ALA A 11 -4.61 -2.86 4.30
N PHE A 12 -3.85 -2.54 3.26
CA PHE A 12 -2.63 -1.74 3.37
C PHE A 12 -2.97 -0.28 3.07
N PHE A 13 -3.46 0.36 4.12
CA PHE A 13 -3.85 1.76 4.18
C PHE A 13 -2.76 2.68 3.66
N GLY A 14 -3.17 3.73 2.99
CA GLY A 14 -2.26 4.56 2.25
C GLY A 14 -3.03 5.44 1.30
N THR A 15 -2.70 6.73 1.23
CA THR A 15 -3.45 7.74 0.47
C THR A 15 -3.39 7.43 -1.03
N THR A 16 -4.27 6.53 -1.47
CA THR A 16 -4.18 5.93 -2.80
C THR A 16 -4.81 6.86 -3.82
N CYS A 17 -3.98 7.61 -4.53
CA CYS A 17 -4.42 8.42 -5.67
C CYS A 17 -4.61 7.56 -6.92
N LEU A 18 -5.76 6.90 -7.07
CA LEU A 18 -6.07 6.09 -8.26
C LEU A 18 -6.45 6.98 -9.45
N MET A 19 -5.54 7.15 -10.43
CA MET A 19 -5.84 7.82 -11.70
C MET A 19 -6.27 6.82 -12.78
N LYS A 20 -7.19 7.19 -13.67
CA LYS A 20 -7.50 6.44 -14.90
C LYS A 20 -7.72 7.41 -16.05
N GLY A 21 -6.71 7.63 -16.90
CA GLY A 21 -6.85 8.43 -18.13
C GLY A 21 -7.43 7.62 -19.30
N ASP A 22 -8.28 8.21 -20.17
CA ASP A 22 -8.84 7.55 -21.36
C ASP A 22 -8.46 8.19 -22.72
N ARG A 23 -8.60 7.37 -23.75
CA ARG A 23 -8.22 7.39 -25.18
C ARG A 23 -8.61 8.63 -26.00
N ARG A 24 -7.74 9.64 -26.07
CA ARG A 24 -7.78 10.66 -27.15
C ARG A 24 -6.49 10.78 -27.95
N THR A 25 -6.12 9.69 -28.59
CA THR A 25 -5.45 9.68 -29.89
C THR A 25 -6.00 8.45 -30.60
N GLY A 26 -6.31 8.51 -31.89
CA GLY A 26 -6.88 7.41 -32.69
C GLY A 26 -5.99 6.17 -32.84
N MET A 27 -5.19 5.84 -31.82
CA MET A 27 -4.43 4.61 -31.67
C MET A 27 -5.29 3.63 -30.86
N ALA A 28 -5.97 2.72 -31.55
CA ALA A 28 -6.59 1.57 -30.92
C ALA A 28 -5.51 0.78 -30.15
N GLY A 29 -5.56 0.79 -28.81
CA GLY A 29 -4.69 -0.06 -27.97
C GLY A 29 -4.06 0.57 -26.72
N ALA A 30 -4.23 1.87 -26.44
CA ALA A 30 -3.71 2.47 -25.21
C ALA A 30 -4.69 2.27 -24.05
N ASP A 31 -4.41 1.28 -23.19
CA ASP A 31 -5.07 1.12 -21.90
C ASP A 31 -4.74 2.30 -20.97
N GLY A 32 -5.72 2.75 -20.18
CA GLY A 32 -5.55 3.89 -19.28
C GLY A 32 -4.41 3.71 -18.27
N VAL A 33 -3.74 4.82 -17.92
CA VAL A 33 -2.62 4.82 -16.97
C VAL A 33 -3.15 4.87 -15.54
N GLU A 34 -2.75 3.90 -14.73
CA GLU A 34 -2.99 3.87 -13.29
C GLU A 34 -1.76 4.40 -12.55
N VAL A 35 -1.96 5.32 -11.62
CA VAL A 35 -0.93 5.80 -10.68
C VAL A 35 -1.38 5.40 -9.28
N ILE A 36 -0.44 5.04 -8.41
CA ILE A 36 -0.63 4.89 -6.96
C ILE A 36 0.49 5.69 -6.30
N ASN A 37 0.13 6.53 -5.33
CA ASN A 37 1.07 7.27 -4.52
C ASN A 37 0.91 6.87 -3.06
N ASP A 38 2.02 6.83 -2.32
CA ASP A 38 1.99 6.73 -0.86
C ASP A 38 3.16 7.48 -0.23
N ALA A 39 2.94 8.07 0.94
CA ALA A 39 4.00 8.74 1.69
C ALA A 39 4.89 7.75 2.47
N ASN A 40 4.36 6.57 2.82
CA ASN A 40 5.08 5.52 3.54
C ASN A 40 6.04 4.77 2.60
N GLY A 41 7.34 5.04 2.75
CA GLY A 41 8.40 4.39 1.97
C GLY A 41 8.50 2.87 2.16
N GLU A 42 8.08 2.30 3.30
CA GLU A 42 8.06 0.84 3.49
C GLU A 42 6.96 0.18 2.64
N LEU A 43 5.80 0.84 2.52
CA LEU A 43 4.69 0.37 1.69
C LEU A 43 5.04 0.49 0.20
N VAL A 44 5.62 1.62 -0.22
CA VAL A 44 6.13 1.79 -1.58
C VAL A 44 7.20 0.74 -1.90
N ASN A 45 8.13 0.48 -0.98
CA ASN A 45 9.14 -0.56 -1.15
C ASN A 45 8.49 -1.95 -1.32
N LEU A 46 7.44 -2.28 -0.55
CA LEU A 46 6.67 -3.51 -0.74
C LEU A 46 6.05 -3.59 -2.14
N TYR A 47 5.38 -2.54 -2.62
CA TYR A 47 4.80 -2.52 -3.97
C TYR A 47 5.86 -2.74 -5.06
N ARG A 48 7.02 -2.07 -4.94
CA ARG A 48 8.13 -2.22 -5.89
C ARG A 48 8.69 -3.64 -5.89
N VAL A 49 8.88 -4.23 -4.71
CA VAL A 49 9.40 -5.61 -4.58
C VAL A 49 8.41 -6.63 -5.11
N VAL A 50 7.11 -6.51 -4.81
CA VAL A 50 6.07 -7.39 -5.36
C VAL A 50 5.99 -7.25 -6.89
N LYS A 51 6.10 -6.03 -7.41
CA LYS A 51 6.09 -5.76 -8.86
C LYS A 51 7.29 -6.36 -9.59
N HIS A 52 8.50 -6.25 -9.05
CA HIS A 52 9.72 -6.60 -9.79
C HIS A 52 10.40 -7.89 -9.35
N ARG A 53 10.09 -8.40 -8.15
CA ARG A 53 10.82 -9.51 -7.52
C ARG A 53 9.90 -10.45 -6.72
N LEU A 54 8.70 -10.71 -7.23
CA LEU A 54 7.68 -11.53 -6.54
C LEU A 54 8.23 -12.89 -6.06
N GLU A 55 8.89 -13.66 -6.93
CA GLU A 55 9.44 -14.95 -6.54
C GLU A 55 10.49 -14.84 -5.42
N GLY A 56 11.35 -13.81 -5.50
CA GLY A 56 12.36 -13.52 -4.48
C GLY A 56 11.73 -13.19 -3.13
N PHE A 57 10.61 -12.47 -3.16
CA PHE A 57 9.80 -12.19 -1.98
C PHE A 57 9.15 -13.45 -1.41
N LEU A 58 8.45 -14.24 -2.23
CA LEU A 58 7.77 -15.47 -1.82
C LEU A 58 8.73 -16.50 -1.20
N ARG A 59 9.95 -16.60 -1.74
CA ARG A 59 11.01 -17.47 -1.16
C ARG A 59 11.34 -17.14 0.29
N ARG A 60 11.14 -15.91 0.75
CA ARG A 60 11.33 -15.54 2.17
C ARG A 60 10.30 -16.17 3.09
N PHE A 61 9.13 -16.54 2.56
CA PHE A 61 8.01 -17.08 3.33
C PHE A 61 7.83 -18.60 3.19
N LYS A 62 8.51 -19.26 2.25
CA LYS A 62 8.36 -20.69 1.95
C LYS A 62 8.46 -21.61 3.17
N TRP A 63 9.34 -21.28 4.12
CA TRP A 63 9.53 -22.01 5.38
C TRP A 63 9.36 -21.13 6.60
N ALA A 64 8.75 -19.95 6.43
CA ALA A 64 8.42 -19.10 7.55
C ALA A 64 7.36 -19.79 8.42
N LEU A 65 7.28 -19.38 9.67
CA LEU A 65 6.22 -19.76 10.59
C LEU A 65 5.70 -18.48 11.24
N VAL A 66 4.44 -18.52 11.70
CA VAL A 66 3.88 -17.38 12.43
C VAL A 66 4.20 -17.55 13.91
N SER A 67 5.18 -16.76 14.39
CA SER A 67 5.66 -16.78 15.77
C SER A 67 5.66 -15.38 16.37
N ARG A 68 5.33 -15.32 17.68
CA ARG A 68 5.41 -14.10 18.47
C ARG A 68 6.86 -13.66 18.64
N GLN A 69 7.79 -14.59 18.81
CA GLN A 69 9.21 -14.26 18.96
C GLN A 69 9.74 -13.61 17.67
N ASP A 70 9.49 -14.24 16.53
CA ASP A 70 9.88 -13.72 15.21
C ASP A 70 9.29 -12.33 14.95
N PHE A 71 8.03 -12.10 15.37
CA PHE A 71 7.41 -10.79 15.29
C PHE A 71 8.15 -9.73 16.13
N LEU A 72 8.50 -10.06 17.37
CA LEU A 72 9.21 -9.14 18.27
C LEU A 72 10.62 -8.86 17.77
N ASP A 73 11.31 -9.89 17.27
CA ASP A 73 12.65 -9.77 16.70
C ASP A 73 12.63 -8.88 15.46
N LEU A 74 11.73 -9.17 14.50
CA LEU A 74 11.54 -8.34 13.31
C LEU A 74 11.15 -6.90 13.66
N LYS A 75 10.31 -6.69 14.68
CA LYS A 75 9.94 -5.35 15.14
C LYS A 75 11.15 -4.56 15.62
N GLN A 76 12.08 -5.22 16.33
CA GLN A 76 13.31 -4.59 16.84
C GLN A 76 14.39 -4.41 15.78
N THR A 77 14.37 -5.20 14.70
CA THR A 77 15.34 -5.08 13.61
C THR A 77 15.23 -3.71 12.91
N PRO A 78 16.32 -2.93 12.86
CA PRO A 78 16.32 -1.63 12.17
C PRO A 78 16.23 -1.82 10.64
N PRO A 79 15.24 -1.20 9.95
CA PRO A 79 15.03 -1.39 8.51
C PRO A 79 16.26 -1.05 7.64
N GLU A 80 17.06 -0.08 8.05
CA GLU A 80 18.27 0.38 7.35
C GLU A 80 19.37 -0.69 7.26
N THR A 81 19.31 -1.71 8.10
CA THR A 81 20.25 -2.85 8.08
C THR A 81 19.86 -3.93 7.06
N LEU A 82 18.69 -3.80 6.43
CA LEU A 82 18.09 -4.81 5.59
C LEU A 82 18.09 -4.41 4.10
N THR A 83 18.18 -5.41 3.23
CA THR A 83 17.94 -5.24 1.79
C THR A 83 16.49 -4.84 1.52
N ASP A 84 16.22 -4.27 0.34
CA ASP A 84 14.87 -3.91 -0.12
C ASP A 84 13.84 -5.05 0.04
N ILE A 85 14.19 -6.27 -0.38
CA ILE A 85 13.33 -7.46 -0.26
C ILE A 85 13.13 -7.85 1.21
N GLN A 86 14.19 -7.76 2.03
CA GLN A 86 14.07 -8.07 3.46
C GLN A 86 13.20 -7.05 4.19
N ARG A 87 13.33 -5.76 3.87
CA ARG A 87 12.46 -4.70 4.39
C ARG A 87 11.01 -4.95 4.02
N ALA A 88 10.74 -5.24 2.74
CA ALA A 88 9.39 -5.57 2.28
C ALA A 88 8.81 -6.79 3.00
N ALA A 89 9.59 -7.88 3.15
CA ALA A 89 9.15 -9.08 3.84
C ALA A 89 8.89 -8.83 5.34
N ARG A 90 9.78 -8.07 6.00
CA ARG A 90 9.60 -7.62 7.39
C ARG A 90 8.31 -6.82 7.53
N PHE A 91 8.12 -5.79 6.71
CA PHE A 91 6.94 -4.91 6.75
C PHE A 91 5.66 -5.72 6.54
N PHE A 92 5.61 -6.59 5.53
CA PHE A 92 4.47 -7.45 5.26
C PHE A 92 4.14 -8.40 6.43
N TYR A 93 5.17 -9.04 7.02
CA TYR A 93 4.99 -9.95 8.16
C TYR A 93 4.44 -9.21 9.38
N LEU A 94 5.00 -8.04 9.70
CA LEU A 94 4.53 -7.22 10.82
C LEU A 94 3.07 -6.79 10.61
N GLN A 95 2.72 -6.25 9.44
CA GLN A 95 1.37 -5.79 9.16
C GLN A 95 0.32 -6.92 9.21
N LYS A 96 0.60 -8.08 8.61
CA LYS A 96 -0.35 -9.21 8.62
C LYS A 96 -0.54 -9.80 10.02
N ASN A 97 0.46 -9.71 10.90
CA ASN A 97 0.40 -10.27 12.25
C ASN A 97 0.15 -9.23 13.35
N ALA A 98 0.12 -7.93 13.04
CA ALA A 98 -0.20 -6.88 14.01
C ALA A 98 -1.68 -6.91 14.39
N PHE A 99 -2.02 -6.69 15.65
CA PHE A 99 -3.40 -6.49 16.11
C PHE A 99 -3.97 -5.21 15.49
N GLY A 100 -5.16 -5.32 14.89
CA GLY A 100 -5.81 -4.21 14.20
C GLY A 100 -5.08 -3.71 12.95
N GLY A 101 -4.00 -4.36 12.50
CA GLY A 101 -3.24 -3.90 11.32
C GLY A 101 -2.49 -2.58 11.54
N ARG A 102 -2.31 -2.18 12.80
CA ARG A 102 -1.61 -0.94 13.15
C ARG A 102 -0.16 -1.01 12.69
N SER A 103 0.29 0.00 11.97
CA SER A 103 1.68 0.18 11.53
C SER A 103 2.50 1.00 12.52
N ASP A 104 1.87 1.92 13.27
CA ASP A 104 2.51 2.60 14.38
C ASP A 104 2.50 1.71 15.63
N ASN A 105 3.69 1.43 16.16
CA ASN A 105 3.97 0.55 17.29
C ASN A 105 3.14 -0.77 17.29
N PRO A 106 3.30 -1.65 16.29
CA PRO A 106 2.47 -2.83 16.10
C PRO A 106 2.59 -3.80 17.28
N SER A 107 1.47 -4.33 17.75
CA SER A 107 1.39 -5.37 18.79
C SER A 107 1.02 -6.71 18.16
N PHE A 108 1.62 -7.82 18.58
CA PHE A 108 1.30 -9.13 17.99
C PHE A 108 -0.18 -9.51 18.23
N GLY A 109 -0.92 -9.75 17.16
CA GLY A 109 -2.32 -10.14 17.18
C GLY A 109 -2.48 -11.64 17.40
N THR A 110 -3.24 -12.03 18.42
CA THR A 110 -3.55 -13.43 18.72
C THR A 110 -5.04 -13.62 18.92
N SER A 111 -5.53 -14.80 18.55
CA SER A 111 -6.88 -15.26 18.87
C SER A 111 -6.80 -16.68 19.42
N ALA A 112 -7.59 -16.98 20.44
CA ALA A 112 -7.71 -18.34 20.98
C ALA A 112 -8.61 -19.24 20.11
N VAL A 113 -9.40 -18.63 19.22
CA VAL A 113 -10.45 -19.32 18.43
C VAL A 113 -10.22 -19.23 16.92
N CYS A 114 -9.36 -18.33 16.46
CA CYS A 114 -9.07 -18.13 15.04
C CYS A 114 -7.61 -18.49 14.72
N ARG A 115 -7.40 -18.99 13.51
CA ARG A 115 -6.05 -19.21 12.96
C ARG A 115 -5.31 -17.87 12.78
N PRO A 116 -3.96 -17.88 12.69
CA PRO A 116 -3.21 -16.68 12.35
C PRO A 116 -3.68 -16.05 11.04
N ARG A 117 -3.65 -14.71 10.99
CA ARG A 117 -4.13 -13.96 9.82
C ARG A 117 -3.23 -14.11 8.59
N LEU A 118 -1.92 -14.29 8.80
CA LEU A 118 -1.01 -14.58 7.71
C LEU A 118 -1.16 -16.04 7.27
N ASN A 119 -1.80 -16.25 6.12
CA ASN A 119 -1.92 -17.57 5.52
C ASN A 119 -0.75 -17.84 4.56
N LEU A 120 0.29 -18.48 5.08
CA LEU A 120 1.50 -18.81 4.31
C LEU A 120 1.24 -19.77 3.15
N LEU A 121 0.16 -20.55 3.18
CA LEU A 121 -0.19 -21.49 2.10
C LEU A 121 -0.83 -20.79 0.89
N ARG A 122 -1.40 -19.59 1.09
CA ARG A 122 -2.10 -18.83 0.03
C ARG A 122 -1.40 -17.54 -0.36
N ILE A 123 -0.27 -17.23 0.29
CA ILE A 123 0.50 -16.00 0.04
C ILE A 123 0.88 -15.83 -1.43
N GLU A 124 1.16 -16.94 -2.14
CA GLU A 124 1.48 -16.92 -3.56
C GLU A 124 0.27 -16.55 -4.41
N GLU A 125 -0.91 -17.09 -4.11
CA GLU A 125 -2.15 -16.75 -4.82
C GLU A 125 -2.46 -15.26 -4.62
N ASP A 126 -2.51 -14.80 -3.36
CA ASP A 126 -2.86 -13.40 -3.02
C ASP A 126 -1.90 -12.39 -3.67
N LEU A 127 -0.60 -12.70 -3.69
CA LEU A 127 0.41 -11.80 -4.23
C LEU A 127 0.58 -11.90 -5.74
N SER A 128 0.16 -13.00 -6.37
CA SER A 128 0.16 -13.12 -7.84
C SER A 128 -0.87 -12.17 -8.45
N GLU A 129 -2.06 -12.08 -7.87
CA GLU A 129 -3.06 -11.09 -8.29
C GLU A 129 -2.56 -9.66 -8.07
N ALA A 130 -1.93 -9.39 -6.92
CA ALA A 130 -1.29 -8.11 -6.62
C ALA A 130 -0.28 -7.71 -7.70
N HIS A 131 0.60 -8.66 -8.05
CA HIS A 131 1.66 -8.47 -9.02
C HIS A 131 1.10 -8.16 -10.41
N LEU A 132 0.09 -8.91 -10.86
CA LEU A 132 -0.56 -8.68 -12.15
C LEU A 132 -1.16 -7.28 -12.24
N ARG A 133 -1.84 -6.81 -11.18
CA ARG A 133 -2.35 -5.43 -11.13
C ARG A 133 -1.21 -4.40 -11.18
N LEU A 134 -0.26 -4.50 -10.23
CA LEU A 134 0.84 -3.55 -10.08
C LEU A 134 1.76 -3.49 -11.30
N SER A 135 1.82 -4.56 -12.10
CA SER A 135 2.60 -4.61 -13.35
C SER A 135 2.25 -3.44 -14.28
N ARG A 136 0.99 -3.00 -14.25
CA ARG A 136 0.44 -1.92 -15.10
C ARG A 136 0.34 -0.57 -14.41
N THR A 137 0.70 -0.49 -13.13
CA THR A 137 0.52 0.70 -12.29
C THR A 137 1.84 1.45 -12.13
N LEU A 138 1.82 2.77 -12.25
CA LEU A 138 2.91 3.65 -11.84
C LEU A 138 2.87 3.82 -10.33
N ILE A 139 4.01 3.68 -9.66
CA ILE A 139 4.13 3.80 -8.21
C ILE A 139 4.96 5.04 -7.91
N GLU A 140 4.38 5.99 -7.20
CA GLU A 140 4.99 7.24 -6.76
C GLU A 140 5.17 7.25 -5.22
N GLN A 141 6.14 8.04 -4.77
CA GLN A 141 6.37 8.32 -3.35
C GLN A 141 6.61 9.82 -3.16
N LEU A 142 5.55 10.60 -3.29
CA LEU A 142 5.57 12.06 -3.24
C LEU A 142 4.63 12.58 -2.14
N PRO A 143 4.85 13.81 -1.65
CA PRO A 143 3.81 14.56 -0.95
C PRO A 143 2.50 14.52 -1.77
N TRP A 144 1.37 14.31 -1.09
CA TRP A 144 0.11 14.05 -1.77
C TRP A 144 -0.31 15.24 -2.65
N GLU A 145 -0.02 16.48 -2.23
CA GLU A 145 -0.32 17.67 -3.02
C GLU A 145 0.49 17.75 -4.32
N ASP A 146 1.73 17.26 -4.31
CA ASP A 146 2.59 17.26 -5.49
C ASP A 146 2.16 16.19 -6.47
N CYS A 147 1.77 15.01 -5.97
CA CYS A 147 1.16 13.98 -6.79
C CYS A 147 -0.15 14.49 -7.41
N PHE A 148 -1.02 15.13 -6.63
CA PHE A 148 -2.28 15.70 -7.10
C PHE A 148 -2.04 16.66 -8.27
N ARG A 149 -1.21 17.70 -8.07
CA ARG A 149 -0.94 18.72 -9.09
C ARG A 149 -0.28 18.14 -10.34
N ARG A 150 0.61 17.15 -10.18
CA ARG A 150 1.32 16.52 -11.29
C ARG A 150 0.35 15.85 -12.27
N TYR A 151 -0.69 15.21 -11.75
CA TYR A 151 -1.59 14.37 -12.53
C TYR A 151 -3.00 14.95 -12.74
N ASP A 152 -3.36 16.07 -12.12
CA ASP A 152 -4.63 16.76 -12.35
C ASP A 152 -4.78 17.25 -13.80
N ARG A 153 -5.68 16.60 -14.56
CA ARG A 153 -6.01 16.86 -15.97
C ARG A 153 -7.49 16.60 -16.18
N ASP A 154 -8.08 17.23 -17.21
CA ASP A 154 -9.51 17.23 -17.52
C ASP A 154 -10.22 15.86 -17.55
N GLU A 155 -9.49 14.76 -17.77
CA GLU A 155 -10.06 13.40 -17.86
C GLU A 155 -9.52 12.47 -16.75
N THR A 156 -9.01 13.05 -15.65
CA THR A 156 -8.37 12.29 -14.57
C THR A 156 -9.29 12.14 -13.38
N LEU A 157 -9.75 10.91 -13.11
CA LEU A 157 -10.38 10.61 -11.82
C LEU A 157 -9.33 10.63 -10.71
N ILE A 158 -9.50 11.47 -9.69
CA ILE A 158 -8.63 11.51 -8.51
C ILE A 158 -9.37 10.93 -7.30
N TYR A 159 -8.82 9.89 -6.68
CA TYR A 159 -9.31 9.36 -5.40
C TYR A 159 -8.38 9.77 -4.26
N LEU A 160 -8.88 10.40 -3.21
CA LEU A 160 -8.08 10.79 -2.04
C LEU A 160 -8.65 10.11 -0.80
N ASP A 161 -7.83 9.31 -0.13
CA ASP A 161 -8.17 8.61 1.11
C ASP A 161 -7.19 9.05 2.22
N PRO A 162 -7.37 10.25 2.80
CA PRO A 162 -6.53 10.72 3.89
C PRO A 162 -6.79 9.93 5.18
N PRO A 163 -5.86 9.94 6.15
CA PRO A 163 -6.13 9.47 7.50
C PRO A 163 -7.41 10.10 8.06
N TYR A 164 -8.14 9.43 8.96
CA TYR A 164 -9.34 10.00 9.59
C TYR A 164 -8.98 10.97 10.73
N TRP A 165 -9.69 12.12 10.78
CA TRP A 165 -9.52 13.11 11.84
C TRP A 165 -9.83 12.52 13.22
N GLY A 166 -8.99 12.83 14.22
CA GLY A 166 -9.18 12.36 15.59
C GLY A 166 -8.85 10.88 15.83
N GLY A 167 -8.46 10.14 14.79
CA GLY A 167 -7.84 8.82 14.94
C GLY A 167 -6.39 8.99 15.37
N GLY A 168 -6.09 8.69 16.63
CA GLY A 168 -4.74 8.81 17.19
C GLY A 168 -3.68 8.19 16.29
N ALA A 169 -2.68 9.01 15.93
CA ALA A 169 -1.64 8.74 14.96
C ALA A 169 -2.18 8.29 13.59
N ALA A 170 -2.19 9.21 12.61
CA ALA A 170 -2.15 8.82 11.20
C ALA A 170 -1.08 7.73 11.08
N GLY A 171 -1.50 6.50 10.76
CA GLY A 171 -0.84 5.24 11.15
C GLY A 171 0.59 5.02 10.65
N TYR A 172 1.25 6.03 10.13
CA TYR A 172 2.54 5.99 9.44
C TYR A 172 3.57 6.95 10.05
N GLY A 173 3.31 7.53 11.23
CA GLY A 173 4.23 8.49 11.85
C GLY A 173 4.33 9.83 11.10
N ILE A 174 3.39 10.07 10.17
CA ILE A 174 3.27 11.32 9.41
C ILE A 174 2.10 12.08 10.01
N GLU A 175 2.38 13.24 10.60
CA GLU A 175 1.32 14.09 11.15
C GLU A 175 0.45 14.65 10.01
N PHE A 176 -0.85 14.41 10.08
CA PHE A 176 -1.83 14.90 9.11
C PHE A 176 -2.78 15.86 9.82
N GLY A 177 -2.44 17.14 9.80
CA GLY A 177 -3.17 18.20 10.51
C GLY A 177 -4.45 18.64 9.78
N PHE A 178 -5.26 19.44 10.47
CA PHE A 178 -6.51 19.96 9.92
C PHE A 178 -6.29 20.82 8.67
N ASP A 179 -5.15 21.53 8.63
CA ASP A 179 -4.68 22.33 7.51
C ASP A 179 -4.58 21.52 6.21
N GLN A 180 -4.24 20.23 6.29
CA GLN A 180 -4.15 19.35 5.14
C GLN A 180 -5.53 19.02 4.56
N TYR A 181 -6.55 18.83 5.41
CA TYR A 181 -7.94 18.66 4.92
C TYR A 181 -8.46 19.95 4.29
N ALA A 182 -8.15 21.11 4.87
CA ALA A 182 -8.51 22.40 4.29
C ALA A 182 -7.82 22.62 2.93
N LEU A 183 -6.55 22.21 2.80
CA LEU A 183 -5.84 22.23 1.52
C LEU A 183 -6.48 21.26 0.51
N MET A 184 -6.84 20.05 0.94
CA MET A 184 -7.49 19.05 0.10
C MET A 184 -8.83 19.54 -0.44
N GLY A 185 -9.66 20.16 0.41
CA GLY A 185 -10.93 20.76 -0.01
C GLY A 185 -10.74 21.87 -1.05
N ARG A 186 -9.70 22.71 -0.89
CA ARG A 186 -9.37 23.74 -1.89
C ARG A 186 -8.93 23.14 -3.23
N LEU A 187 -7.97 22.21 -3.19
CA LEU A 187 -7.45 21.57 -4.41
C LEU A 187 -8.52 20.77 -5.14
N ALA A 188 -9.42 20.09 -4.41
CA ALA A 188 -10.54 19.36 -5.01
C ALA A 188 -11.55 20.30 -5.69
N HIS A 189 -11.74 21.52 -5.18
CA HIS A 189 -12.61 22.52 -5.82
C HIS A 189 -11.99 23.14 -7.08
N GLU A 190 -10.66 23.25 -7.11
CA GLU A 190 -9.88 23.80 -8.24
C GLU A 190 -9.48 22.73 -9.27
N ALA A 191 -9.79 21.46 -8.99
CA ALA A 191 -9.42 20.31 -9.82
C ALA A 191 -10.01 20.41 -11.22
N LYS A 192 -9.26 19.93 -12.21
CA LYS A 192 -9.72 19.84 -13.60
C LYS A 192 -10.46 18.54 -13.89
N GLY A 193 -10.02 17.45 -13.24
CA GLY A 193 -10.55 16.10 -13.43
C GLY A 193 -11.73 15.73 -12.54
#